data_AF-A0A613D4V8-F1
#
_entry.id   AF-A0A613D4V8-F1
#
_cell.length_a   1.000
_cell.length_b   1.000
_cell.length_c   1.000
_cell.angle_alpha   90.00
_cell.angle_beta   90.00
_cell.angle_gamma   90.00
#
_symmetry.space_group_name_H-M   'P 1'
#
loop_
_entity.id
_entity.type
_entity.pdbx_description
1 polymer ?
#
loop_
_entity_poly.entity_id
_entity_poly.type
_entity_poly.pdbx_seq_one_letter_code
_entity_poly.pdbx_strand_id
1 'polypeptide(L)'
;MSNIDKQAVTAKTKELASLMVERFSMNPVSCKLLNEAWKKEFPDEVAIAERMLALLDEPEHYKSREERVTKLVLDNSTSWDALYKKLEAAEKRIAELTDQKATWVTWAENASGMVDMLRLRIAELEHSETQLINERDAAESALADMYQAATGERPEWSNMFGFADAVDVVEERLATLEANQSQTTPTGIQLITEAIGAHGYIVGCLLQGRPDLALEESRKWVSAFGQAAEIVSAQDADDIKVKGD
;
A
#
# COMPACT_ATOMS: atom_id res chain seq x y z
N MET A 1 42.99 -11.35 -67.76
CA MET A 1 42.07 -12.37 -68.32
C MET A 1 42.06 -12.16 -69.83
N SER A 2 42.60 -13.11 -70.60
CA SER A 2 42.72 -13.00 -72.05
C SER A 2 41.35 -12.76 -72.66
N ASN A 3 41.15 -11.59 -73.28
CA ASN A 3 39.92 -11.23 -74.00
C ASN A 3 39.93 -12.02 -75.31
N ILE A 4 39.66 -13.32 -75.23
CA ILE A 4 39.43 -14.17 -76.39
C ILE A 4 38.18 -13.62 -77.05
N ASP A 5 38.35 -13.05 -78.24
CA ASP A 5 37.25 -12.56 -79.05
C ASP A 5 36.33 -13.74 -79.39
N LYS A 6 35.27 -13.89 -78.59
CA LYS A 6 34.31 -14.98 -78.68
C LYS A 6 33.64 -15.01 -80.05
N GLN A 7 33.50 -13.87 -80.72
CA GLN A 7 32.96 -13.82 -82.08
C GLN A 7 33.94 -14.43 -83.09
N ALA A 8 35.23 -14.12 -82.98
CA ALA A 8 36.26 -14.68 -83.85
C ALA A 8 36.40 -16.21 -83.71
N VAL A 9 36.33 -16.73 -82.48
CA VAL A 9 36.37 -18.18 -82.24
C VAL A 9 35.09 -18.86 -82.77
N THR A 10 33.93 -18.28 -82.52
CA THR A 10 32.64 -18.82 -83.01
C THR A 10 32.56 -18.83 -84.54
N ALA A 11 33.12 -17.80 -85.19
CA ALA A 11 33.17 -17.72 -86.66
C ALA A 11 34.02 -18.84 -87.25
N LYS A 12 35.23 -19.08 -86.72
CA LYS A 12 36.10 -20.18 -87.15
C LYS A 12 35.47 -21.55 -86.90
N THR A 13 34.80 -21.74 -85.78
CA THR A 13 34.09 -23.00 -85.49
C THR A 13 32.93 -23.24 -86.46
N LYS A 14 32.18 -22.21 -86.85
CA LYS A 14 31.12 -22.31 -87.86
C LYS A 14 31.66 -22.64 -89.26
N GLU A 15 32.77 -22.02 -89.65
CA GLU A 15 33.44 -22.30 -90.92
C GLU A 15 33.92 -23.76 -90.98
N LEU A 16 34.53 -24.25 -89.90
CA LEU A 16 34.99 -25.63 -89.79
C LEU A 16 33.84 -26.64 -89.77
N ALA A 17 32.71 -26.31 -89.12
CA ALA A 17 31.49 -27.10 -89.18
C ALA A 17 30.87 -27.13 -90.59
N SER A 18 30.91 -26.02 -91.34
CA SER A 18 30.44 -25.95 -92.73
C SER A 18 31.27 -26.84 -93.65
N LEU A 19 32.61 -26.80 -93.51
CA LEU A 19 33.53 -27.66 -94.24
C LEU A 19 33.33 -29.15 -93.90
N MET A 20 33.04 -29.47 -92.63
CA MET A 20 32.70 -30.84 -92.22
C MET A 20 31.42 -31.33 -92.91
N VAL A 21 30.36 -30.51 -92.96
CA VAL A 21 29.07 -30.88 -93.59
C VAL A 21 29.19 -31.04 -95.10
N GLU A 22 29.92 -30.15 -95.78
CA GLU A 22 30.13 -30.23 -97.24
C GLU A 22 30.88 -31.51 -97.65
N ARG A 23 31.83 -31.97 -96.82
CA ARG A 23 32.60 -33.20 -97.05
C ARG A 23 31.71 -34.46 -97.07
N PHE A 24 30.68 -34.54 -96.23
CA PHE A 24 29.78 -35.70 -96.15
C PHE A 24 28.75 -35.75 -97.30
N SER A 25 28.52 -34.64 -97.99
CA SER A 25 27.44 -34.49 -99.00
C SER A 25 27.92 -34.62 -100.46
N MET A 26 29.21 -34.92 -100.70
CA MET A 26 29.83 -34.79 -102.02
C MET A 26 30.12 -36.11 -102.78
N ASN A 27 30.36 -35.96 -104.10
CA ASN A 27 30.75 -37.06 -104.98
C ASN A 27 32.13 -37.66 -104.60
N PRO A 28 32.43 -38.92 -104.97
CA PRO A 28 33.58 -39.66 -104.46
C PRO A 28 34.97 -39.06 -104.75
N VAL A 29 35.11 -38.25 -105.81
CA VAL A 29 36.40 -37.69 -106.24
C VAL A 29 36.66 -36.37 -105.52
N SER A 30 35.66 -35.49 -105.44
CA SER A 30 35.75 -34.25 -104.67
C SER A 30 36.01 -34.52 -103.18
N CYS A 31 35.40 -35.59 -102.62
CA CYS A 31 35.69 -36.02 -101.26
C CYS A 31 37.15 -36.41 -101.04
N LYS A 32 37.82 -37.06 -102.00
CA LYS A 32 39.24 -37.46 -101.85
C LYS A 32 40.18 -36.26 -101.80
N LEU A 33 40.00 -35.30 -102.71
CA LEU A 33 40.84 -34.09 -102.74
C LEU A 33 40.65 -33.24 -101.49
N LEU A 34 39.40 -33.09 -101.03
CA LEU A 34 39.12 -32.37 -99.79
C LEU A 34 39.63 -33.13 -98.55
N ASN A 35 39.61 -34.47 -98.55
CA ASN A 35 40.21 -35.27 -97.47
C ASN A 35 41.72 -35.10 -97.37
N GLU A 36 42.41 -35.01 -98.51
CA GLU A 36 43.86 -34.82 -98.55
C GLU A 36 44.26 -33.41 -98.11
N ALA A 37 43.53 -32.39 -98.57
CA ALA A 37 43.72 -31.01 -98.11
C ALA A 37 43.41 -30.86 -96.61
N TRP A 38 42.33 -31.50 -96.14
CA TRP A 38 41.91 -31.49 -94.75
C TRP A 38 42.95 -32.13 -93.82
N LYS A 39 43.45 -33.33 -94.15
CA LYS A 39 44.50 -33.99 -93.36
C LYS A 39 45.81 -33.20 -93.29
N LYS A 40 46.10 -32.38 -94.31
CA LYS A 40 47.28 -31.52 -94.34
C LYS A 40 47.13 -30.31 -93.41
N GLU A 41 45.94 -29.74 -93.34
CA GLU A 41 45.66 -28.54 -92.54
C GLU A 41 45.30 -28.87 -91.08
N PHE A 42 44.74 -30.06 -90.87
CA PHE A 42 44.30 -30.59 -89.59
C PHE A 42 44.82 -32.04 -89.40
N PRO A 43 46.13 -32.22 -89.13
CA PRO A 43 46.74 -33.54 -89.04
C PRO A 43 46.26 -34.38 -87.84
N ASP A 44 45.71 -33.73 -86.81
CA ASP A 44 45.14 -34.37 -85.62
C ASP A 44 43.65 -34.01 -85.47
N GLU A 45 42.82 -34.68 -86.29
CA GLU A 45 41.37 -34.50 -86.30
C GLU A 45 40.72 -34.83 -84.94
N VAL A 46 41.32 -35.72 -84.15
CA VAL A 46 40.81 -36.14 -82.84
C VAL A 46 40.98 -35.00 -81.83
N ALA A 47 42.16 -34.39 -81.76
CA ALA A 47 42.39 -33.25 -80.86
C ALA A 47 41.51 -32.03 -81.19
N ILE A 48 41.14 -31.86 -82.47
CA ILE A 48 40.22 -30.79 -82.90
C ILE A 48 38.79 -31.11 -82.47
N ALA A 49 38.34 -32.35 -82.67
CA ALA A 49 37.03 -32.79 -82.21
C ALA A 49 36.89 -32.69 -80.68
N GLU A 50 37.92 -33.07 -79.92
CA GLU A 50 37.94 -32.94 -78.46
C GLU A 50 37.86 -31.48 -78.00
N ARG A 51 38.59 -30.57 -78.65
CA ARG A 51 38.47 -29.13 -78.36
C ARG A 51 37.10 -28.56 -78.71
N MET A 52 36.50 -29.02 -79.81
CA MET A 52 35.15 -28.59 -80.19
C MET A 52 34.09 -29.11 -79.21
N LEU A 53 34.23 -30.34 -78.74
CA LEU A 53 33.36 -30.91 -77.72
C LEU A 53 33.48 -30.13 -76.40
N ALA A 54 34.71 -29.84 -75.94
CA ALA A 54 34.94 -29.03 -74.75
C ALA A 54 34.36 -27.60 -74.88
N LEU A 55 34.44 -27.00 -76.07
CA LEU A 55 33.83 -25.69 -76.35
C LEU A 55 32.29 -25.73 -76.39
N LEU A 56 31.68 -26.88 -76.68
CA LEU A 56 30.22 -27.07 -76.62
C LEU A 56 29.75 -27.33 -75.18
N ASP A 57 30.54 -28.03 -74.36
CA ASP A 57 30.24 -28.30 -72.95
C ASP A 57 30.34 -27.03 -72.07
N GLU A 58 31.22 -26.08 -72.42
CA GLU A 58 31.40 -24.83 -71.67
C GLU A 58 30.10 -23.99 -71.55
N PRO A 59 29.40 -23.63 -72.65
CA PRO A 59 28.12 -22.93 -72.60
C PRO A 59 27.04 -23.64 -71.76
N GLU A 60 26.98 -24.97 -71.80
CA GLU A 60 26.04 -25.75 -70.99
C GLU A 60 26.36 -25.63 -69.50
N HIS A 61 27.65 -25.69 -69.14
CA HIS A 61 28.10 -25.46 -67.78
C HIS A 61 27.79 -24.04 -67.29
N TYR A 62 28.00 -23.02 -68.14
CA TYR A 62 27.64 -21.63 -67.81
C TYR A 62 26.14 -21.46 -67.58
N LYS A 63 25.30 -22.03 -68.45
CA LYS A 63 23.84 -22.00 -68.32
C LYS A 63 23.38 -22.70 -67.04
N SER A 64 23.91 -23.88 -66.75
CA SER A 64 23.63 -24.60 -65.49
C SER A 64 24.02 -23.79 -64.25
N ARG A 65 25.15 -23.06 -64.31
CA ARG A 65 25.58 -22.17 -63.23
C ARG A 65 24.66 -20.96 -63.08
N GLU A 66 24.25 -20.34 -64.17
CA GLU A 66 23.31 -19.21 -64.16
C GLU A 66 21.97 -19.61 -63.54
N GLU A 67 21.41 -20.76 -63.94
CA GLU A 67 20.17 -21.29 -63.35
C GLU A 67 20.29 -21.53 -61.84
N ARG A 68 21.43 -22.07 -61.38
CA ARG A 68 21.71 -22.22 -59.94
C ARG A 68 21.78 -20.86 -59.22
N VAL A 69 22.43 -19.87 -59.81
CA VAL A 69 22.55 -18.52 -59.23
C VAL A 69 21.17 -17.85 -59.16
N THR A 70 20.37 -17.94 -60.22
CA THR A 70 18.99 -17.41 -60.22
C THR A 70 18.15 -18.04 -59.12
N LYS A 71 18.21 -19.36 -58.96
CA LYS A 71 17.50 -20.05 -57.88
C LYS A 71 17.98 -19.57 -56.50
N LEU A 72 19.29 -19.49 -56.28
CA LEU A 72 19.86 -19.02 -55.03
C LEU A 72 19.41 -17.59 -54.69
N VAL A 73 19.40 -16.69 -55.68
CA VAL A 73 18.95 -15.30 -55.50
C VAL A 73 17.47 -15.24 -55.12
N LEU A 74 16.62 -16.05 -55.77
CA LEU A 74 15.20 -16.15 -55.43
C LEU A 74 15.00 -16.70 -54.01
N ASP A 75 15.66 -17.80 -53.67
CA ASP A 75 15.59 -18.41 -52.34
C ASP A 75 16.08 -17.41 -51.27
N ASN A 76 17.17 -16.68 -51.54
CA ASN A 76 17.68 -15.64 -50.64
C ASN A 76 16.68 -14.48 -50.50
N SER A 77 16.07 -14.00 -51.59
CA SER A 77 15.05 -12.95 -51.55
C SER A 77 13.86 -13.36 -50.70
N THR A 78 13.32 -14.57 -50.90
CA THR A 78 12.21 -15.09 -50.09
C THR A 78 12.59 -15.24 -48.61
N SER A 79 13.85 -15.59 -48.32
CA SER A 79 14.35 -15.66 -46.94
C SER A 79 14.42 -14.28 -46.28
N TRP A 80 14.86 -13.25 -47.01
CA TRP A 80 14.86 -11.87 -46.51
C TRP A 80 13.45 -11.33 -46.28
N ASP A 81 12.51 -11.58 -47.20
CA ASP A 81 11.11 -11.19 -47.03
C ASP A 81 10.49 -11.80 -45.76
N ALA A 82 10.82 -13.07 -45.49
CA ALA A 82 10.36 -13.75 -44.27
C ALA A 82 10.99 -13.12 -43.00
N LEU A 83 12.25 -12.72 -43.04
CA LEU A 83 12.91 -12.04 -41.93
C LEU A 83 12.32 -10.64 -41.69
N TYR A 84 12.07 -9.86 -42.73
CA TYR A 84 11.44 -8.54 -42.62
C TYR A 84 10.05 -8.62 -42.00
N LYS A 85 9.22 -9.60 -42.39
CA LYS A 85 7.91 -9.81 -41.78
C LYS A 85 8.01 -10.14 -40.29
N LYS A 86 9.01 -10.94 -39.89
CA LYS A 86 9.26 -11.23 -38.47
C LYS A 86 9.71 -9.99 -37.70
N LEU A 87 10.57 -9.18 -38.31
CA LEU A 87 11.04 -7.94 -37.71
C LEU A 87 9.87 -6.97 -37.48
N GLU A 88 9.04 -6.74 -38.50
CA GLU A 88 7.87 -5.86 -38.40
C GLU A 88 6.88 -6.36 -37.33
N ALA A 89 6.66 -7.67 -37.25
CA ALA A 89 5.83 -8.27 -36.21
C ALA A 89 6.42 -8.09 -34.79
N ALA A 90 7.75 -8.23 -34.66
CA ALA A 90 8.44 -8.01 -33.39
C ALA A 90 8.38 -6.54 -32.96
N GLU A 91 8.58 -5.60 -33.88
CA GLU A 91 8.47 -4.16 -33.63
C GLU A 91 7.05 -3.79 -33.16
N LYS A 92 6.01 -4.30 -33.83
CA LYS A 92 4.62 -4.11 -33.40
C LYS A 92 4.38 -4.67 -32.00
N ARG A 93 4.95 -5.84 -31.69
CA ARG A 93 4.82 -6.44 -30.35
C ARG A 93 5.53 -5.62 -29.27
N ILE A 94 6.70 -5.05 -29.58
CA ILE A 94 7.43 -4.17 -28.65
C ILE A 94 6.64 -2.89 -28.40
N ALA A 95 6.06 -2.28 -29.43
CA ALA A 95 5.22 -1.10 -29.28
C ALA A 95 4.02 -1.39 -28.36
N GLU A 96 3.29 -2.46 -28.61
CA GLU A 96 2.16 -2.88 -27.77
C GLU A 96 2.58 -3.13 -26.31
N LEU A 97 3.70 -3.83 -26.09
CA LEU A 97 4.20 -4.06 -24.73
C LEU A 97 4.64 -2.78 -24.03
N THR A 98 5.14 -1.80 -24.79
CA THR A 98 5.53 -0.49 -24.25
C THR A 98 4.31 0.31 -23.81
N ASP A 99 3.24 0.29 -24.60
CA ASP A 99 1.98 0.94 -24.26
C ASP A 99 1.33 0.27 -23.04
N GLN A 100 1.27 -1.07 -23.01
CA GLN A 100 0.81 -1.81 -21.85
C GLN A 100 1.64 -1.47 -20.61
N LYS A 101 2.97 -1.45 -20.72
CA LYS A 101 3.84 -1.07 -19.60
C LYS A 101 3.54 0.35 -19.10
N ALA A 102 3.32 1.31 -19.99
CA ALA A 102 2.97 2.68 -19.60
C ALA A 102 1.67 2.70 -18.78
N THR A 103 0.63 1.98 -19.21
CA THR A 103 -0.64 1.89 -18.45
C THR A 103 -0.44 1.26 -17.07
N TRP A 104 0.38 0.20 -16.98
CA TRP A 104 0.71 -0.45 -15.70
C TRP A 104 1.47 0.48 -14.76
N VAL A 105 2.41 1.27 -15.28
CA VAL A 105 3.16 2.26 -14.49
C VAL A 105 2.21 3.32 -13.93
N THR A 106 1.35 3.91 -14.77
CA THR A 106 0.35 4.89 -14.29
C THR A 106 -0.57 4.30 -13.22
N TRP A 107 -1.04 3.06 -13.40
CA TRP A 107 -1.86 2.40 -12.40
C TRP A 107 -1.11 2.18 -11.09
N ALA A 108 0.15 1.74 -11.15
CA ALA A 108 0.98 1.50 -9.97
C ALA A 108 1.28 2.80 -9.21
N GLU A 109 1.56 3.89 -9.92
CA GLU A 109 1.76 5.22 -9.32
C GLU A 109 0.50 5.71 -8.60
N ASN A 110 -0.67 5.57 -9.24
CA ASN A 110 -1.95 5.93 -8.62
C ASN A 110 -2.25 5.08 -7.37
N ALA A 111 -2.02 3.76 -7.46
CA ALA A 111 -2.21 2.86 -6.33
C ALA A 111 -1.25 3.18 -5.17
N SER A 112 0.01 3.49 -5.48
CA SER A 112 0.99 3.93 -4.48
C SER A 112 0.53 5.21 -3.78
N GLY A 113 0.07 6.20 -4.55
CA GLY A 113 -0.46 7.45 -3.99
C GLY A 113 -1.67 7.23 -3.07
N MET A 114 -2.58 6.32 -3.43
CA MET A 114 -3.70 5.94 -2.55
C MET A 114 -3.23 5.29 -1.25
N VAL A 115 -2.24 4.40 -1.32
CA VAL A 115 -1.67 3.76 -0.12
C VAL A 115 -1.03 4.80 0.81
N ASP A 116 -0.30 5.78 0.26
CA ASP A 116 0.31 6.84 1.06
C ASP A 116 -0.73 7.75 1.72
N MET A 117 -1.82 8.07 1.03
CA MET A 117 -2.94 8.81 1.62
C MET A 117 -3.62 8.03 2.76
N LEU A 118 -3.85 6.73 2.57
CA LEU A 118 -4.42 5.88 3.62
C LEU A 118 -3.49 5.75 4.82
N ARG A 119 -2.17 5.67 4.61
CA ARG A 119 -1.18 5.66 5.69
C ARG A 119 -1.24 6.95 6.53
N LEU A 120 -1.34 8.11 5.88
CA LEU A 120 -1.52 9.39 6.59
C LEU A 120 -2.80 9.36 7.43
N ARG A 121 -3.90 8.86 6.87
CA ARG A 121 -5.17 8.77 7.61
C ARG A 121 -5.10 7.83 8.82
N ILE A 122 -4.38 6.71 8.71
CA ILE A 122 -4.15 5.81 9.83
C ILE A 122 -3.34 6.52 10.92
N ALA A 123 -2.26 7.21 10.57
CA ALA A 123 -1.45 7.95 11.54
C ALA A 123 -2.24 9.06 12.26
N GLU A 124 -3.11 9.78 11.55
CA GLU A 124 -4.04 10.74 12.16
C GLU A 124 -4.98 10.07 13.17
N LEU A 125 -5.55 8.91 12.81
CA LEU A 125 -6.46 8.16 13.67
C LEU A 125 -5.73 7.65 14.92
N GLU A 126 -4.55 7.06 14.76
CA GLU A 126 -3.70 6.59 15.87
C GLU A 126 -3.36 7.74 16.83
N HIS A 127 -3.07 8.93 16.30
CA HIS A 127 -2.84 10.11 17.13
C HIS A 127 -4.11 10.52 17.89
N SER A 128 -5.26 10.58 17.22
CA SER A 128 -6.53 10.94 17.84
C SER A 128 -6.98 9.92 18.90
N GLU A 129 -6.73 8.63 18.68
CA GLU A 129 -7.03 7.57 19.63
C GLU A 129 -6.17 7.70 20.88
N THR A 130 -4.87 7.95 20.69
CA THR A 130 -3.94 8.22 21.81
C THR A 130 -4.40 9.43 22.62
N GLN A 131 -4.86 10.48 21.95
CA GLN A 131 -5.42 11.67 22.61
C GLN A 131 -6.66 11.32 23.43
N LEU A 132 -7.63 10.60 22.85
CA LEU A 132 -8.86 10.21 23.55
C LEU A 132 -8.59 9.32 24.75
N ILE A 133 -7.59 8.43 24.69
CA ILE A 133 -7.16 7.62 25.84
C ILE A 133 -6.62 8.52 26.95
N ASN A 134 -5.74 9.48 26.63
CA ASN A 134 -5.20 10.40 27.62
C ASN A 134 -6.30 11.27 28.25
N GLU A 135 -7.26 11.76 27.45
CA GLU A 135 -8.39 12.54 27.93
C GLU A 135 -9.32 11.71 28.83
N ARG A 136 -9.60 10.45 28.44
CA ARG A 136 -10.36 9.51 29.25
C ARG A 136 -9.66 9.24 30.58
N ASP A 137 -8.37 8.92 30.56
CA ASP A 137 -7.60 8.58 31.77
C ASP A 137 -7.53 9.80 32.72
N ALA A 138 -7.42 11.02 32.17
CA ALA A 138 -7.49 12.25 32.96
C ALA A 138 -8.88 12.45 33.60
N ALA A 139 -9.95 12.21 32.84
CA ALA A 139 -11.32 12.31 33.35
C ALA A 139 -11.61 11.24 34.41
N GLU A 140 -11.15 10.00 34.21
CA GLU A 140 -11.25 8.90 35.17
C GLU A 140 -10.53 9.25 36.47
N SER A 141 -9.32 9.80 36.40
CA SER A 141 -8.58 10.24 37.59
C SER A 141 -9.31 11.37 38.32
N ALA A 142 -9.85 12.36 37.61
CA ALA A 142 -10.59 13.46 38.22
C ALA A 142 -11.86 12.97 38.94
N LEU A 143 -12.60 12.04 38.32
CA LEU A 143 -13.78 11.43 38.94
C LEU A 143 -13.39 10.56 40.16
N ALA A 144 -12.29 9.82 40.07
CA ALA A 144 -11.79 9.03 41.19
C ALA A 144 -11.39 9.91 42.39
N ASP A 145 -10.76 11.06 42.13
CA ASP A 145 -10.40 12.02 43.17
C ASP A 145 -11.65 12.64 43.82
N MET A 146 -12.67 12.98 43.04
CA MET A 146 -13.96 13.47 43.56
C MET A 146 -14.66 12.41 44.42
N TYR A 147 -14.73 11.17 43.93
CA TYR A 147 -15.32 10.06 44.66
C TYR A 147 -14.58 9.81 45.98
N GLN A 148 -13.26 9.79 45.96
CA GLN A 148 -12.44 9.63 47.16
C GLN A 148 -12.63 10.77 48.15
N ALA A 149 -12.76 12.02 47.68
CA ALA A 149 -13.00 13.16 48.56
C ALA A 149 -14.35 13.06 49.29
N ALA A 150 -15.39 12.52 48.65
CA ALA A 150 -16.72 12.38 49.24
C ALA A 150 -16.89 11.11 50.09
N THR A 151 -16.29 9.99 49.67
CA THR A 151 -16.50 8.68 50.30
C THR A 151 -15.37 8.24 51.24
N GLY A 152 -14.16 8.77 51.03
CA GLY A 152 -12.95 8.41 51.77
C GLY A 152 -12.11 7.32 51.10
N GLU A 153 -12.64 6.62 50.10
CA GLU A 153 -11.97 5.51 49.40
C GLU A 153 -11.96 5.73 47.89
N ARG A 154 -10.99 5.16 47.17
CA ARG A 154 -11.00 5.25 45.71
C ARG A 154 -12.02 4.28 45.12
N PRO A 155 -12.69 4.66 44.01
CA PRO A 155 -13.62 3.77 43.35
C PRO A 155 -12.87 2.60 42.69
N GLU A 156 -13.47 1.42 42.73
CA GLU A 156 -13.02 0.26 41.97
C GLU A 156 -13.82 0.15 40.67
N TRP A 157 -13.27 0.68 39.59
CA TRP A 157 -13.93 0.63 38.29
C TRP A 157 -14.12 -0.80 37.81
N SER A 158 -15.33 -1.12 37.37
CA SER A 158 -15.64 -2.42 36.80
C SER A 158 -16.77 -2.32 35.77
N ASN A 159 -17.02 -3.39 35.03
CA ASN A 159 -18.15 -3.43 34.10
C ASN A 159 -19.53 -3.27 34.77
N MET A 160 -19.61 -3.44 36.09
CA MET A 160 -20.84 -3.34 36.87
C MET A 160 -20.87 -2.08 37.75
N PHE A 161 -19.78 -1.32 37.79
CA PHE A 161 -19.67 -0.07 38.54
C PHE A 161 -18.89 0.95 37.70
N GLY A 162 -19.64 1.86 37.08
CA GLY A 162 -19.14 2.88 36.18
C GLY A 162 -19.22 4.29 36.75
N PHE A 163 -18.99 5.28 35.89
CA PHE A 163 -18.94 6.69 36.30
C PHE A 163 -20.26 7.21 36.86
N ALA A 164 -21.40 6.77 36.33
CA ALA A 164 -22.71 7.17 36.82
C ALA A 164 -22.94 6.66 38.25
N ASP A 165 -22.66 5.38 38.51
CA ASP A 165 -22.79 4.78 39.83
C ASP A 165 -21.91 5.49 40.87
N ALA A 166 -20.69 5.87 40.48
CA ALA A 166 -19.79 6.65 41.32
C ALA A 166 -20.36 8.04 41.66
N VAL A 167 -20.95 8.73 40.68
CA VAL A 167 -21.57 10.05 40.90
C VAL A 167 -22.80 9.93 41.80
N ASP A 168 -23.65 8.92 41.60
CA ASP A 168 -24.85 8.70 42.42
C ASP A 168 -24.49 8.48 43.90
N VAL A 169 -23.43 7.72 44.18
CA VAL A 169 -22.93 7.53 45.55
C VAL A 169 -22.40 8.84 46.15
N VAL A 170 -21.67 9.64 45.36
CA VAL A 170 -21.18 10.95 45.82
C VAL A 170 -22.35 11.88 46.15
N GLU A 171 -23.38 11.91 45.31
CA GLU A 171 -24.60 12.69 45.52
C GLU A 171 -25.33 12.27 46.80
N GLU A 172 -25.51 10.97 47.02
CA GLU A 172 -26.12 10.46 48.25
C GLU A 172 -25.32 10.87 49.50
N ARG A 173 -23.99 10.74 49.45
CA ARG A 173 -23.12 11.12 50.58
C ARG A 173 -23.18 12.61 50.86
N LEU A 174 -23.18 13.45 49.83
CA LEU A 174 -23.39 14.89 49.97
C LEU A 174 -24.74 15.21 50.63
N ALA A 175 -25.83 14.59 50.18
CA ALA A 175 -27.15 14.78 50.77
C ALA A 175 -27.17 14.39 52.27
N THR A 176 -26.52 13.28 52.63
CA THR A 176 -26.42 12.89 54.06
C THR A 176 -25.59 13.87 54.88
N LEU A 177 -24.49 14.40 54.33
CA LEU A 177 -23.65 15.39 55.02
C LEU A 177 -24.39 16.72 55.20
N GLU A 178 -25.12 17.18 54.19
CA GLU A 178 -25.96 18.39 54.26
C GLU A 178 -27.10 18.24 55.28
N ALA A 179 -27.74 17.07 55.34
CA ALA A 179 -28.74 16.78 56.36
C ALA A 179 -28.14 16.81 57.78
N ASN A 180 -26.98 16.20 57.98
CA ASN A 180 -26.26 16.23 59.27
C ASN A 180 -25.83 17.65 59.66
N GLN A 181 -25.40 18.47 58.70
CA GLN A 181 -25.07 19.87 58.96
C GLN A 181 -26.32 20.70 59.31
N SER A 182 -27.46 20.37 58.72
CA SER A 182 -28.75 20.97 59.04
C SER A 182 -29.30 20.55 60.41
N GLN A 183 -28.84 19.43 60.98
CA GLN A 183 -29.16 19.01 62.35
C GLN A 183 -28.52 19.90 63.42
N THR A 184 -27.52 20.74 63.11
CA THR A 184 -27.21 21.90 63.97
C THR A 184 -28.35 22.91 63.88
N THR A 185 -29.42 22.64 64.62
CA THR A 185 -30.65 23.43 64.59
C THR A 185 -30.37 24.87 65.04
N PRO A 186 -31.12 25.86 64.53
CA PRO A 186 -31.06 27.24 65.03
C PRO A 186 -31.24 27.31 66.56
N THR A 187 -32.07 26.42 67.11
CA THR A 187 -32.28 26.24 68.56
C THR A 187 -31.03 25.76 69.27
N GLY A 188 -30.31 24.76 68.73
CA GLY A 188 -29.03 24.29 69.28
C GLY A 188 -27.95 25.37 69.25
N ILE A 189 -27.87 26.14 68.15
CA ILE A 189 -26.95 27.29 68.03
C ILE A 189 -27.28 28.36 69.07
N GLN A 190 -28.57 28.66 69.27
CA GLN A 190 -29.02 29.63 70.27
C GLN A 190 -28.71 29.16 71.69
N LEU A 191 -28.99 27.89 72.03
CA LEU A 191 -28.70 27.32 73.34
C LEU A 191 -27.20 27.40 73.67
N ILE A 192 -26.33 27.09 72.72
CA ILE A 192 -24.87 27.20 72.88
C ILE A 192 -24.46 28.66 73.09
N THR A 193 -25.02 29.59 72.31
CA THR A 193 -24.70 31.02 72.40
C THR A 193 -25.10 31.60 73.77
N GLU A 194 -26.31 31.28 74.23
CA GLU A 194 -26.83 31.71 75.53
C GLU A 194 -26.04 31.06 76.68
N ALA A 195 -25.68 29.78 76.56
CA ALA A 195 -24.86 29.08 77.55
C ALA A 195 -23.49 29.75 77.71
N ILE A 196 -22.84 30.14 76.61
CA ILE A 196 -21.57 30.88 76.64
C ILE A 196 -21.74 32.21 77.37
N GLY A 197 -22.82 32.95 77.10
CA GLY A 197 -23.13 34.22 77.79
C GLY A 197 -23.33 34.02 79.30
N ALA A 198 -24.07 33.00 79.70
CA ALA A 198 -24.31 32.68 81.10
C ALA A 198 -23.06 32.22 81.85
N HIS A 199 -22.18 31.46 81.21
CA HIS A 199 -20.87 31.13 81.78
C HIS A 199 -20.08 32.41 82.09
N GLY A 200 -20.07 33.39 81.16
CA GLY A 200 -19.44 34.69 81.40
C GLY A 200 -20.05 35.43 82.60
N TYR A 201 -21.38 35.41 82.74
CA TYR A 201 -22.09 36.01 83.86
C TYR A 201 -21.76 35.35 85.21
N ILE A 202 -21.79 34.01 85.27
CA ILE A 202 -21.46 33.23 86.47
C ILE A 202 -20.04 33.55 86.94
N VAL A 203 -19.07 33.53 86.02
CA VAL A 203 -17.68 33.89 86.33
C VAL A 203 -17.59 35.33 86.85
N GLY A 204 -18.30 36.27 86.23
CA GLY A 204 -18.38 37.65 86.69
C GLY A 204 -18.94 37.80 88.11
N CYS A 205 -20.02 37.10 88.44
CA CYS A 205 -20.62 37.09 89.78
C CYS A 205 -19.66 36.54 90.84
N LEU A 206 -18.93 35.46 90.52
CA LEU A 206 -17.94 34.87 91.43
C LEU A 206 -16.78 35.85 91.70
N LEU A 207 -16.26 36.51 90.66
CA LEU A 207 -15.19 37.51 90.81
C LEU A 207 -15.64 38.74 91.62
N GLN A 208 -16.93 39.08 91.58
CA GLN A 208 -17.53 40.18 92.33
C GLN A 208 -17.99 39.79 93.75
N GLY A 209 -17.73 38.55 94.20
CA GLY A 209 -18.10 38.10 95.54
C GLY A 209 -19.61 37.87 95.73
N ARG A 210 -20.33 37.59 94.64
CA ARG A 210 -21.78 37.29 94.61
C ARG A 210 -22.03 35.81 94.26
N PRO A 211 -21.65 34.86 95.13
CA PRO A 211 -21.83 33.43 94.86
C PRO A 211 -23.31 33.00 94.86
N ASP A 212 -24.18 33.79 95.49
CA ASP A 212 -25.64 33.64 95.48
C ASP A 212 -26.19 33.70 94.04
N LEU A 213 -25.82 34.73 93.28
CA LEU A 213 -26.26 34.92 91.90
C LEU A 213 -25.62 33.91 90.94
N ALA A 214 -24.35 33.56 91.17
CA ALA A 214 -23.66 32.53 90.39
C ALA A 214 -24.34 31.16 90.54
N LEU A 215 -24.73 30.80 91.76
CA LEU A 215 -25.42 29.53 92.04
C LEU A 215 -26.84 29.53 91.45
N GLU A 216 -27.56 30.67 91.52
CA GLU A 216 -28.89 30.81 90.93
C GLU A 216 -28.84 30.61 89.41
N GLU A 217 -27.92 31.29 88.72
CA GLU A 217 -27.76 31.18 87.28
C GLU A 217 -27.32 29.77 86.87
N SER A 218 -26.40 29.15 87.61
CA SER A 218 -26.00 27.76 87.39
C SER A 218 -27.17 26.78 87.49
N ARG A 219 -28.09 26.96 88.46
CA ARG A 219 -29.28 26.11 88.60
C ARG A 219 -30.24 26.24 87.43
N LYS A 220 -30.41 27.44 86.88
CA LYS A 220 -31.23 27.66 85.67
C LYS A 220 -30.68 26.88 84.48
N TRP A 221 -29.36 26.89 84.29
CA TRP A 221 -28.71 26.16 83.20
C TRP A 221 -28.71 24.64 83.39
N VAL A 222 -28.59 24.15 84.63
CA VAL A 222 -28.80 22.72 84.91
C VAL A 222 -30.21 22.27 84.48
N SER A 223 -31.24 23.08 84.76
CA SER A 223 -32.60 22.80 84.30
C SER A 223 -32.73 22.91 82.78
N ALA A 224 -32.15 23.94 82.15
CA ALA A 224 -32.23 24.16 80.71
C ALA A 224 -31.55 23.02 79.92
N PHE A 225 -30.37 22.57 80.36
CA PHE A 225 -29.70 21.42 79.76
C PHE A 225 -30.44 20.11 80.01
N GLY A 226 -31.06 19.93 81.18
CA GLY A 226 -31.92 18.77 81.44
C GLY A 226 -33.09 18.67 80.46
N GLN A 227 -33.78 19.80 80.22
CA GLN A 227 -34.87 19.87 79.23
C GLN A 227 -34.36 19.65 77.81
N ALA A 228 -33.20 20.21 77.45
CA ALA A 228 -32.60 19.99 76.14
C ALA A 228 -32.21 18.50 75.92
N ALA A 229 -31.70 17.82 76.96
CA ALA A 229 -31.35 16.41 76.90
C ALA A 229 -32.58 15.50 76.71
N GLU A 230 -33.72 15.83 77.33
CA GLU A 230 -34.99 15.13 77.11
C GLU A 230 -35.48 15.25 75.66
N ILE A 231 -35.33 16.43 75.06
CA ILE A 231 -35.70 16.67 73.65
C ILE A 231 -34.80 15.83 72.72
N VAL A 232 -33.48 15.82 72.95
CA VAL A 232 -32.53 15.02 72.14
C VAL A 232 -32.81 13.52 72.25
N SER A 233 -33.06 13.00 73.47
CA SER A 233 -33.42 11.59 73.66
C SER A 233 -34.74 11.20 72.98
N ALA A 234 -35.71 12.12 72.90
CA ALA A 234 -36.96 11.87 72.18
C ALA A 234 -36.75 11.86 70.66
N GLN A 235 -35.87 12.73 70.14
CA GLN A 235 -35.51 12.78 68.73
C GLN A 235 -34.79 11.51 68.25
N ASP A 236 -33.81 11.02 69.03
CA ASP A 236 -33.08 9.79 68.73
C ASP A 236 -34.00 8.55 68.67
N ALA A 237 -35.07 8.53 69.49
CA ALA A 237 -36.03 7.43 69.53
C ALA A 237 -36.96 7.37 68.31
N ASP A 238 -37.26 8.52 67.68
CA ASP A 238 -38.06 8.59 66.46
C ASP A 238 -37.22 8.33 65.20
N ASP A 239 -35.96 8.79 65.16
CA ASP A 239 -35.03 8.51 64.05
C ASP A 239 -34.66 7.01 63.95
N ILE A 240 -34.65 6.27 65.07
CA ILE A 240 -34.45 4.81 65.09
C ILE A 240 -35.65 4.05 64.48
N LYS A 241 -36.88 4.57 64.62
CA LYS A 241 -38.08 3.92 64.05
C LYS A 241 -38.17 4.07 62.53
N VAL A 242 -37.66 5.17 61.98
CA VAL A 242 -37.72 5.45 60.53
C VAL A 242 -36.69 4.63 59.73
N LYS A 243 -35.60 4.17 60.35
CA LYS A 243 -34.56 3.34 59.69
C LYS A 243 -34.83 1.81 59.72
N GLY A 244 -35.97 1.38 60.26
CA GLY A 244 -36.32 -0.03 60.49
C GLY A 244 -37.33 -0.66 59.53
N ASP A 245 -37.89 0.11 58.60
CA ASP A 245 -38.80 -0.31 57.51
C ASP A 245 -38.10 -0.22 56.15
#